data_AF-A0A6C0IGY9-F1
#
_entry.id   AF-A0A6C0IGY9-F1
#
_cell.length_a   1.000
_cell.length_b   1.000
_cell.length_c   1.000
_cell.angle_alpha   90.00
_cell.angle_beta   90.00
_cell.angle_gamma   90.00
#
_symmetry.space_group_name_H-M   'P 1'
#
loop_
_entity.id
_entity.type
_entity.pdbx_description
1 polymer ?
#
loop_
_entity_poly.entity_id
_entity_poly.type
_entity_poly.pdbx_seq_one_letter_code
_entity_poly.pdbx_strand_id
1 'polypeptide(L)'
;MPSFKPKTNKKLKYNKKSSVTLDGKHKEFINEFSKNDTYTIPELKNERNELLKSQQESKNTLTVEQKLDIVDRINEINSTIKELKHSKKDYFLDNSKFIFDYFENKKNISSGVSLNTNKTKILNNFFKIKEDDTENKIFLNKNNNIVQKYLSNNDDNFIDVNNFVCQTDICQYCFKGELIPLEDEGILICNICARNIPYLIENEKPSYKEPPKEVCFYAYKRINHFKEILSQFQGKETTQIPPDVIENIKLQIKKERIEISQITNHKTKEILKKLGYNKYYEHIPFIKDKLGIKPPIMSPELEEKLCNLFIELQAPYSKFCPDDRVNFLNYYYTAYKLCELLGETQYLDQFPMLKDREKRIEQDTIWKNICEELDWEFITTI
;
A
#
# COMPACT_ATOMS: atom_id res chain seq x y z
N MET A 1 37.74 25.47 -33.05
CA MET A 1 36.63 26.04 -32.25
C MET A 1 36.08 24.95 -31.33
N PRO A 2 36.16 25.08 -30.00
CA PRO A 2 35.65 24.07 -29.09
C PRO A 2 34.12 24.10 -29.08
N SER A 3 33.50 22.96 -29.40
CA SER A 3 32.05 22.76 -29.39
C SER A 3 31.51 22.91 -27.97
N PHE A 4 30.76 23.99 -27.73
CA PHE A 4 30.01 24.20 -26.50
C PHE A 4 28.89 23.15 -26.42
N LYS A 5 29.05 22.13 -25.56
CA LYS A 5 27.92 21.26 -25.18
C LYS A 5 26.92 22.10 -24.37
N PRO A 6 25.64 22.19 -24.77
CA PRO A 6 24.63 22.89 -23.98
C PRO A 6 24.45 22.19 -22.63
N LYS A 7 24.51 22.97 -21.54
CA LYS A 7 24.24 22.47 -20.18
C LYS A 7 22.83 21.88 -20.13
N THR A 8 22.71 20.65 -19.65
CA THR A 8 21.41 20.01 -19.43
C THR A 8 20.61 20.82 -18.41
N ASN A 9 19.37 21.16 -18.75
CA ASN A 9 18.42 21.78 -17.82
C ASN A 9 18.18 20.81 -16.66
N LYS A 10 18.91 20.98 -15.56
CA LYS A 10 18.58 20.31 -14.30
C LYS A 10 17.15 20.68 -13.96
N LYS A 11 16.22 19.72 -14.06
CA LYS A 11 14.87 19.87 -13.51
C LYS A 11 15.05 20.13 -12.02
N LEU A 12 14.92 21.40 -11.61
CA LEU A 12 14.82 21.78 -10.21
C LEU A 12 13.60 21.03 -9.65
N LYS A 13 13.82 20.00 -8.83
CA LYS A 13 12.77 19.38 -8.04
C LYS A 13 12.28 20.44 -7.05
N TYR A 14 11.22 21.13 -7.43
CA TYR A 14 10.59 22.18 -6.61
C TYR A 14 9.68 21.51 -5.57
N ASN A 15 9.99 21.69 -4.28
CA ASN A 15 9.10 21.23 -3.23
C ASN A 15 7.96 22.25 -3.08
N LYS A 16 6.73 21.87 -3.47
CA LYS A 16 5.54 22.73 -3.32
C LYS A 16 5.29 23.16 -1.87
N LYS A 17 5.82 22.43 -0.89
CA LYS A 17 5.69 22.76 0.54
C LYS A 17 6.47 24.02 0.94
N SER A 18 7.58 24.34 0.28
CA SER A 18 8.39 25.52 0.61
C SER A 18 7.89 26.84 0.00
N SER A 19 6.85 26.78 -0.84
CA SER A 19 6.28 27.96 -1.52
C SER A 19 5.05 28.53 -0.83
N VAL A 20 4.53 27.83 0.17
CA VAL A 20 3.30 28.19 0.87
C VAL A 20 3.63 29.24 1.93
N THR A 21 3.13 30.46 1.76
CA THR A 21 3.29 31.53 2.72
C THR A 21 2.06 31.63 3.62
N LEU A 22 2.25 32.07 4.87
CA LEU A 22 1.15 32.36 5.79
C LEU A 22 0.19 33.38 5.16
N ASP A 23 0.72 34.44 4.54
CA ASP A 23 -0.07 35.44 3.82
C ASP A 23 -0.96 34.81 2.72
N GLY A 24 -0.39 33.90 1.93
CA GLY A 24 -1.10 33.24 0.83
C GLY A 24 -2.23 32.36 1.35
N LYS A 25 -1.93 31.48 2.31
CA LYS A 25 -2.92 30.57 2.92
C LYS A 25 -4.00 31.32 3.66
N HIS A 26 -3.63 32.32 4.46
CA HIS A 26 -4.59 33.12 5.20
C HIS A 26 -5.55 33.87 4.25
N LYS A 27 -5.03 34.38 3.13
CA LYS A 27 -5.85 35.03 2.10
C LYS A 27 -6.79 34.06 1.38
N GLU A 28 -6.36 32.83 1.12
CA GLU A 28 -7.22 31.77 0.58
C GLU A 28 -8.43 31.54 1.49
N PHE A 29 -8.21 31.33 2.79
CA PHE A 29 -9.28 31.15 3.77
C PHE A 29 -10.20 32.38 3.88
N ILE A 30 -9.64 33.60 3.91
CA ILE A 30 -10.47 34.82 3.94
C ILE A 30 -11.36 34.92 2.69
N ASN A 31 -10.81 34.64 1.51
CA ASN A 31 -11.58 34.68 0.27
C ASN A 31 -12.69 33.63 0.27
N GLU A 32 -12.42 32.44 0.79
CA GLU A 32 -13.41 31.37 0.92
C GLU A 32 -14.53 31.76 1.90
N PHE A 33 -14.19 32.27 3.09
CA PHE A 33 -15.19 32.74 4.04
C PHE A 33 -16.00 33.93 3.49
N SER A 34 -15.35 34.83 2.75
CA SER A 34 -16.02 35.95 2.10
C SER A 34 -17.02 35.43 1.07
N LYS A 35 -16.63 34.49 0.21
CA LYS A 35 -17.51 33.84 -0.77
C LYS A 35 -18.70 33.14 -0.08
N ASN A 36 -18.43 32.45 1.02
CA ASN A 36 -19.45 31.75 1.81
C ASN A 36 -20.45 32.73 2.43
N ASP A 37 -19.99 33.86 2.95
CA ASP A 37 -20.86 34.88 3.54
C ASP A 37 -21.66 35.67 2.48
N THR A 38 -21.08 35.94 1.30
CA THR A 38 -21.72 36.78 0.27
C THR A 38 -22.58 36.01 -0.71
N TYR A 39 -22.24 34.76 -1.04
CA TYR A 39 -22.95 33.98 -2.06
C TYR A 39 -23.58 32.71 -1.49
N THR A 40 -22.78 31.82 -0.91
CA THR A 40 -23.22 30.45 -0.58
C THR A 40 -24.27 30.42 0.54
N ILE A 41 -24.09 31.17 1.63
CA ILE A 41 -25.08 31.25 2.72
C ILE A 41 -26.38 31.97 2.27
N PRO A 42 -26.33 33.10 1.53
CA PRO A 42 -27.52 33.73 0.96
C PRO A 42 -28.28 32.83 -0.01
N GLU A 43 -27.60 32.12 -0.91
CA GLU A 43 -28.22 31.17 -1.86
C GLU A 43 -28.96 30.06 -1.11
N LEU A 44 -28.29 29.42 -0.14
CA LEU A 44 -28.89 28.38 0.71
C LEU A 44 -30.09 28.91 1.51
N LYS A 45 -30.03 30.17 1.99
CA LYS A 45 -31.17 30.80 2.67
C LYS A 45 -32.34 31.06 1.72
N ASN A 46 -32.07 31.45 0.47
CA ASN A 46 -33.08 31.66 -0.55
C ASN A 46 -33.74 30.33 -0.94
N GLU A 47 -32.96 29.29 -1.21
CA GLU A 47 -33.44 27.92 -1.47
C GLU A 47 -34.32 27.43 -0.32
N ARG A 48 -33.86 27.61 0.93
CA ARG A 48 -34.66 27.28 2.11
C ARG A 48 -35.98 28.05 2.18
N ASN A 49 -35.98 29.34 1.84
CA ASN A 49 -37.19 30.15 1.85
C ASN A 49 -38.16 29.75 0.72
N GLU A 50 -37.66 29.33 -0.44
CA GLU A 50 -38.46 28.79 -1.53
C GLU A 50 -39.08 27.45 -1.16
N LEU A 51 -38.32 26.56 -0.53
CA LEU A 51 -38.81 25.28 -0.01
C LEU A 51 -39.87 25.46 1.09
N LEU A 52 -39.71 26.47 1.95
CA LEU A 52 -40.72 26.81 2.95
C LEU A 52 -42.00 27.38 2.32
N LYS A 53 -41.88 28.20 1.26
CA LYS A 53 -43.03 28.72 0.50
C LYS A 53 -43.77 27.60 -0.22
N SER A 54 -43.05 26.71 -0.91
CA SER A 54 -43.65 25.58 -1.62
C SER A 54 -44.38 24.62 -0.68
N GLN A 55 -43.85 24.42 0.54
CA GLN A 55 -44.49 23.66 1.61
C GLN A 55 -45.79 24.33 2.11
N GLN A 56 -45.85 25.65 2.17
CA GLN A 56 -47.03 26.40 2.61
C GLN A 56 -48.12 26.50 1.53
N GLU A 57 -47.73 26.75 0.29
CA GLU A 57 -48.65 26.93 -0.85
C GLU A 57 -49.27 25.60 -1.31
N SER A 58 -48.58 24.47 -1.11
CA SER A 58 -49.00 23.15 -1.62
C SER A 58 -49.45 22.17 -0.51
N LYS A 59 -49.95 22.71 0.61
CA LYS A 59 -50.33 21.91 1.80
C LYS A 59 -51.31 20.76 1.50
N ASN A 60 -52.18 20.92 0.51
CA ASN A 60 -53.23 19.97 0.13
C ASN A 60 -52.93 19.15 -1.14
N THR A 61 -51.84 19.42 -1.86
CA THR A 61 -51.53 18.78 -3.17
C THR A 61 -50.26 17.90 -3.16
N LEU A 62 -49.37 18.06 -2.18
CA LEU A 62 -48.14 17.27 -2.06
C LEU A 62 -48.39 15.90 -1.42
N THR A 63 -47.79 14.85 -1.99
CA THR A 63 -47.73 13.51 -1.39
C THR A 63 -46.88 13.51 -0.10
N VAL A 64 -47.11 12.53 0.77
CA VAL A 64 -46.42 12.41 2.06
C VAL A 64 -44.89 12.31 1.87
N GLU A 65 -44.44 11.60 0.84
CA GLU A 65 -43.01 11.47 0.49
C GLU A 65 -42.37 12.82 0.13
N GLN A 66 -43.01 13.59 -0.75
CA GLN A 66 -42.51 14.92 -1.15
C GLN A 66 -42.41 15.90 0.03
N LYS A 67 -43.30 15.77 1.02
CA LYS A 67 -43.23 16.58 2.25
C LYS A 67 -42.03 16.19 3.12
N LEU A 68 -41.66 14.91 3.18
CA LEU A 68 -40.49 14.44 3.91
C LEU A 68 -39.20 14.88 3.22
N ASP A 69 -39.11 14.74 1.89
CA ASP A 69 -37.94 15.18 1.11
C ASP A 69 -37.64 16.67 1.29
N ILE A 70 -38.69 17.51 1.30
CA ILE A 70 -38.54 18.96 1.53
C ILE A 70 -38.02 19.24 2.95
N VAL A 71 -38.51 18.51 3.96
CA VAL A 71 -38.08 18.69 5.35
C VAL A 71 -36.63 18.25 5.53
N ASP A 72 -36.25 17.11 4.95
CA ASP A 72 -34.88 16.60 4.98
C ASP A 72 -33.92 17.57 4.30
N ARG A 73 -34.31 18.10 3.13
CA ARG A 73 -33.51 19.12 2.44
C ARG A 73 -33.35 20.40 3.25
N ILE A 74 -34.40 20.86 3.94
CA ILE A 74 -34.30 22.03 4.84
C ILE A 74 -33.34 21.76 6.00
N ASN A 75 -33.36 20.55 6.56
CA ASN A 75 -32.44 20.14 7.63
C ASN A 75 -30.99 20.09 7.14
N GLU A 76 -30.74 19.55 5.95
CA GLU A 76 -29.42 19.58 5.29
C GLU A 76 -28.93 21.03 5.09
N ILE A 77 -29.78 21.91 4.57
CA ILE A 77 -29.43 23.32 4.37
C ILE A 77 -29.10 24.00 5.71
N ASN A 78 -29.86 23.72 6.77
CA ASN A 78 -29.55 24.28 8.09
C ASN A 78 -28.23 23.74 8.66
N SER A 79 -27.95 22.45 8.49
CA SER A 79 -26.69 21.82 8.92
C SER A 79 -25.50 22.41 8.18
N THR A 80 -25.57 22.50 6.85
CA THR A 80 -24.51 23.10 6.02
C THR A 80 -24.25 24.58 6.37
N ILE A 81 -25.30 25.39 6.58
CA ILE A 81 -25.13 26.78 7.05
C ILE A 81 -24.45 26.82 8.42
N LYS A 82 -24.76 25.89 9.32
CA LYS A 82 -24.16 25.82 10.65
C LYS A 82 -22.68 25.42 10.55
N GLU A 83 -22.34 24.43 9.73
CA GLU A 83 -20.99 23.96 9.48
C GLU A 83 -20.11 25.07 8.88
N LEU A 84 -20.58 25.80 7.87
CA LEU A 84 -19.84 26.91 7.26
C LEU A 84 -19.53 28.02 8.29
N LYS A 85 -20.47 28.33 9.17
CA LYS A 85 -20.26 29.30 10.25
C LYS A 85 -19.33 28.79 11.35
N HIS A 86 -19.36 27.49 11.63
CA HIS A 86 -18.53 26.85 12.64
C HIS A 86 -17.08 26.78 12.16
N SER A 87 -16.85 26.30 10.93
CA SER A 87 -15.55 26.27 10.27
C SER A 87 -14.84 27.63 10.28
N LYS A 88 -15.58 28.71 9.99
CA LYS A 88 -15.04 30.08 10.10
C LYS A 88 -14.60 30.41 11.53
N LYS A 89 -15.40 30.05 12.54
CA LYS A 89 -15.07 30.34 13.94
C LYS A 89 -13.85 29.54 14.40
N ASP A 90 -13.83 28.24 14.15
CA ASP A 90 -12.72 27.35 14.55
C ASP A 90 -11.40 27.84 13.97
N TYR A 91 -11.40 28.19 12.68
CA TYR A 91 -10.22 28.73 12.03
C TYR A 91 -9.66 29.97 12.77
N PHE A 92 -10.52 30.92 13.16
CA PHE A 92 -10.07 32.10 13.89
C PHE A 92 -9.69 31.78 15.35
N LEU A 93 -10.36 30.84 16.00
CA LEU A 93 -10.00 30.44 17.36
C LEU A 93 -8.60 29.84 17.41
N ASP A 94 -8.29 28.94 16.47
CA ASP A 94 -7.01 28.21 16.46
C ASP A 94 -5.86 29.05 15.90
N ASN A 95 -6.15 29.97 14.97
CA ASN A 95 -5.10 30.71 14.25
C ASN A 95 -4.95 32.19 14.64
N SER A 96 -5.92 32.81 15.33
CA SER A 96 -5.91 34.26 15.60
C SER A 96 -4.62 34.75 16.26
N LYS A 97 -4.12 34.02 17.25
CA LYS A 97 -2.88 34.37 17.96
C LYS A 97 -1.68 34.39 17.01
N PHE A 98 -1.51 33.35 16.19
CA PHE A 98 -0.38 33.24 15.28
C PHE A 98 -0.45 34.27 14.14
N ILE A 99 -1.65 34.54 13.64
CA ILE A 99 -1.89 35.58 12.62
C ILE A 99 -1.55 36.95 13.20
N PHE A 100 -2.05 37.26 14.40
CA PHE A 100 -1.79 38.55 15.06
C PHE A 100 -0.30 38.76 15.32
N ASP A 101 0.38 37.78 15.93
CA ASP A 101 1.81 37.84 16.22
C ASP A 101 2.63 38.00 14.93
N TYR A 102 2.24 37.32 13.84
CA TYR A 102 2.90 37.43 12.54
C TYR A 102 2.78 38.84 11.94
N PHE A 103 1.58 39.42 11.93
CA PHE A 103 1.36 40.75 11.35
C PHE A 103 1.92 41.87 12.21
N GLU A 104 1.89 41.76 13.54
CA GLU A 104 2.58 42.68 14.44
C GLU A 104 4.09 42.65 14.22
N ASN A 105 4.69 41.46 14.09
CA ASN A 105 6.12 41.35 13.77
C ASN A 105 6.45 41.95 12.41
N LYS A 106 5.62 41.72 11.38
CA LYS A 106 5.79 42.32 10.06
C LYS A 106 5.65 43.85 10.09
N LYS A 107 4.71 44.37 10.88
CA LYS A 107 4.52 45.80 11.10
C LYS A 107 5.73 46.42 11.80
N ASN A 108 6.22 45.82 12.88
CA ASN A 108 7.40 46.25 13.61
C ASN A 108 8.67 46.28 12.74
N ILE A 109 8.80 45.32 11.82
CA ILE A 109 9.86 45.34 10.80
C ILE A 109 9.68 46.51 9.83
N SER A 110 8.44 46.80 9.40
CA SER A 110 8.15 47.88 8.45
C SER A 110 8.26 49.29 9.06
N SER A 111 7.94 49.45 10.35
CA SER A 111 7.96 50.74 11.06
C SER A 111 9.33 51.09 11.64
N GLY A 112 10.34 50.22 11.49
CA GLY A 112 11.73 50.49 11.89
C GLY A 112 11.95 50.55 13.41
N VAL A 113 10.97 50.11 14.20
CA VAL A 113 11.06 50.10 15.68
C VAL A 113 11.98 48.97 16.17
N SER A 114 12.19 47.94 15.36
CA SER A 114 13.26 46.95 15.55
C SER A 114 14.53 47.43 14.84
N LEU A 115 15.59 47.66 15.62
CA LEU A 115 16.93 48.07 15.19
C LEU A 115 17.33 47.54 13.80
N ASN A 116 17.60 48.46 12.88
CA ASN A 116 18.44 48.40 11.67
C ASN A 116 19.18 47.06 11.39
N THR A 117 18.48 45.98 11.04
CA THR A 117 19.15 44.67 10.79
C THR A 117 18.89 44.04 9.42
N ASN A 118 17.82 44.38 8.69
CA ASN A 118 17.56 43.72 7.40
C ASN A 118 18.25 44.40 6.20
N LYS A 119 18.31 45.74 6.14
CA LYS A 119 19.12 46.44 5.11
C LYS A 119 20.62 46.25 5.35
N THR A 120 21.03 46.16 6.61
CA THR A 120 22.41 45.88 7.02
C THR A 120 22.77 44.41 6.84
N LYS A 121 21.86 43.43 6.88
CA LYS A 121 22.18 42.01 6.58
C LYS A 121 22.66 41.76 5.16
N ILE A 122 22.04 42.38 4.14
CA ILE A 122 22.51 42.22 2.75
C ILE A 122 23.90 42.88 2.59
N LEU A 123 24.10 44.05 3.19
CA LEU A 123 25.39 44.73 3.19
C LEU A 123 26.45 43.96 4.00
N ASN A 124 26.14 43.52 5.22
CA ASN A 124 27.05 42.81 6.12
C ASN A 124 27.39 41.41 5.62
N ASN A 125 26.46 40.73 4.93
CA ASN A 125 26.75 39.46 4.26
C ASN A 125 27.58 39.67 2.99
N PHE A 126 27.43 40.82 2.31
CA PHE A 126 28.31 41.24 1.21
C PHE A 126 29.72 41.59 1.71
N PHE A 127 29.84 42.19 2.90
CA PHE A 127 31.12 42.58 3.52
C PHE A 127 31.70 41.55 4.52
N LYS A 128 31.04 40.40 4.73
CA LYS A 128 31.43 39.33 5.67
C LYS A 128 31.80 39.83 7.08
N ILE A 129 31.07 40.83 7.58
CA ILE A 129 31.28 41.34 8.93
C ILE A 129 30.64 40.34 9.90
N LYS A 130 31.45 39.72 10.76
CA LYS A 130 30.98 38.79 11.80
C LYS A 130 30.59 39.62 13.03
N GLU A 131 29.30 39.86 13.20
CA GLU A 131 28.76 40.31 14.50
C GLU A 131 28.19 39.10 15.27
N ASP A 132 28.31 39.14 16.59
CA ASP A 132 27.79 38.12 17.51
C ASP A 132 26.25 38.19 17.59
N ASP A 133 25.61 37.66 16.54
CA ASP A 133 24.16 37.60 16.31
C ASP A 133 23.43 36.58 17.21
N THR A 134 23.55 36.68 18.53
CA THR A 134 22.79 35.81 19.46
C THR A 134 21.31 36.21 19.52
N GLU A 135 21.01 37.50 19.66
CA GLU A 135 19.63 38.01 19.71
C GLU A 135 18.89 37.87 18.37
N ASN A 136 19.59 38.11 17.26
CA ASN A 136 19.02 38.01 15.90
C ASN A 136 18.62 36.57 15.51
N LYS A 137 19.36 35.55 15.99
CA LYS A 137 19.00 34.14 15.78
C LYS A 137 17.75 33.75 16.58
N ILE A 138 17.60 34.26 17.80
CA ILE A 138 16.42 34.01 18.65
C ILE A 138 15.16 34.58 18.00
N PHE A 139 15.23 35.80 17.46
CA PHE A 139 14.09 36.44 16.79
C PHE A 139 13.67 35.72 15.50
N LEU A 140 14.62 35.29 14.67
CA LEU A 140 14.35 34.51 13.46
C LEU A 140 13.73 33.14 13.79
N ASN A 141 14.23 32.46 14.83
CA ASN A 141 13.68 31.18 15.27
C ASN A 141 12.24 31.32 15.82
N LYS A 142 11.94 32.41 16.54
CA LYS A 142 10.56 32.70 17.00
C LYS A 142 9.59 32.89 15.83
N ASN A 143 9.98 33.66 14.81
CA ASN A 143 9.14 33.87 13.62
C ASN A 143 8.93 32.60 12.79
N ASN A 144 9.98 31.78 12.62
CA ASN A 144 9.86 30.50 11.93
C ASN A 144 8.92 29.53 12.68
N ASN A 145 8.96 29.53 14.02
CA ASN A 145 8.08 28.72 14.85
C ASN A 145 6.61 29.17 14.74
N ILE A 146 6.33 30.47 14.67
CA ILE A 146 4.96 31.00 14.48
C ILE A 146 4.38 30.53 13.14
N VAL A 147 5.16 30.62 12.07
CA VAL A 147 4.71 30.19 10.73
C VAL A 147 4.52 28.67 10.68
N GLN A 148 5.42 27.89 11.28
CA GLN A 148 5.29 26.44 11.35
C GLN A 148 4.06 26.00 12.15
N LYS A 149 3.79 26.64 13.30
CA LYS A 149 2.60 26.38 14.12
C LYS A 149 1.30 26.72 13.39
N TYR A 150 1.25 27.85 12.69
CA TYR A 150 0.11 28.19 11.85
C TYR A 150 -0.09 27.15 10.72
N LEU A 151 0.97 26.78 10.00
CA LEU A 151 0.84 25.82 8.89
C LEU A 151 0.47 24.42 9.36
N SER A 152 1.01 23.96 10.50
CA SER A 152 0.64 22.66 11.09
C SER A 152 -0.79 22.63 11.62
N ASN A 153 -1.33 23.74 12.14
CA ASN A 153 -2.74 23.81 12.54
C ASN A 153 -3.71 23.70 11.34
N ASN A 154 -3.28 24.10 10.15
CA ASN A 154 -4.15 24.12 8.96
C ASN A 154 -3.95 22.90 8.04
N ASP A 155 -2.80 22.23 8.10
CA ASP A 155 -2.49 21.06 7.30
C ASP A 155 -1.41 20.18 7.97
N ASP A 156 -1.81 18.95 8.30
CA ASP A 156 -0.96 17.92 8.94
C ASP A 156 0.30 17.61 8.12
N ASN A 157 0.30 17.87 6.82
CA ASN A 157 1.47 17.68 5.97
C ASN A 157 2.65 18.61 6.30
N PHE A 158 2.43 19.65 7.10
CA PHE A 158 3.47 20.57 7.60
C PHE A 158 4.00 20.21 8.98
N ILE A 159 3.49 19.14 9.62
CA ILE A 159 4.04 18.61 10.86
C ILE A 159 5.41 17.98 10.55
N ASP A 160 6.47 18.60 11.05
CA ASP A 160 7.82 18.03 10.96
C ASP A 160 8.00 16.98 12.05
N VAL A 161 7.92 15.71 11.66
CA VAL A 161 8.11 14.55 12.56
C VAL A 161 9.48 14.61 13.26
N ASN A 162 10.49 15.22 12.63
CA ASN A 162 11.83 15.34 13.24
C ASN A 162 11.82 16.20 14.50
N ASN A 163 10.89 17.14 14.65
CA ASN A 163 10.77 17.95 15.87
C ASN A 163 10.26 17.16 17.07
N PHE A 164 9.71 15.96 16.84
CA PHE A 164 9.23 15.04 17.88
C PHE A 164 10.20 13.89 18.14
N VAL A 165 11.36 13.86 17.45
CA VAL A 165 12.42 12.88 17.70
C VAL A 165 13.17 13.31 18.95
N CYS A 166 12.89 12.65 20.06
CA CYS A 166 13.67 12.82 21.28
C CYS A 166 14.91 11.92 21.23
N GLN A 167 16.09 12.48 21.52
CA GLN A 167 17.29 11.66 21.72
C GLN A 167 17.09 10.83 22.99
N THR A 168 17.04 9.52 22.84
CA THR A 168 16.88 8.53 23.91
C THR A 168 18.19 8.17 24.59
N ASP A 169 19.32 8.55 23.99
CA ASP A 169 20.64 8.07 24.40
C ASP A 169 21.24 8.90 25.55
N ILE A 170 20.66 10.07 25.83
CA ILE A 170 21.15 11.03 26.84
C ILE A 170 20.09 11.20 27.94
N CYS A 171 20.53 11.12 29.18
CA CYS A 171 19.68 11.34 30.34
C CYS A 171 19.12 12.77 30.37
N GLN A 172 17.80 12.89 30.34
CA GLN A 172 17.07 14.17 30.36
C GLN A 172 17.20 14.94 31.68
N TYR A 173 17.71 14.31 32.74
CA TYR A 173 17.87 14.95 34.06
C TYR A 173 19.25 15.59 34.25
N CYS A 174 20.31 14.97 33.73
CA CYS A 174 21.67 15.48 33.90
C CYS A 174 22.32 15.98 32.60
N PHE A 175 21.68 15.74 31.44
CA PHE A 175 22.12 16.15 30.10
C PHE A 175 23.56 15.76 29.73
N LYS A 176 24.14 14.80 30.46
CA LYS A 176 25.53 14.35 30.32
C LYS A 176 25.69 12.84 30.37
N GLY A 177 24.81 12.15 31.10
CA GLY A 177 24.92 10.72 31.31
C GLY A 177 24.22 9.94 30.21
N GLU A 178 24.77 8.78 29.92
CA GLU A 178 24.21 7.78 29.01
C GLU A 178 23.19 6.92 29.74
N LEU A 179 22.09 6.56 29.06
CA LEU A 179 21.03 5.70 29.59
C LEU A 179 21.31 4.25 29.22
N ILE A 180 21.63 3.43 30.23
CA ILE A 180 21.95 2.00 30.06
C ILE A 180 20.68 1.18 30.32
N PRO A 181 20.22 0.34 29.36
CA PRO A 181 19.05 -0.51 29.55
C PRO A 181 19.35 -1.71 30.44
N LEU A 182 18.45 -1.96 31.39
CA LEU A 182 18.36 -3.18 32.18
C LEU A 182 17.10 -3.94 31.74
N GLU A 183 17.28 -4.91 30.85
CA GLU A 183 16.19 -5.65 30.21
C GLU A 183 15.34 -6.46 31.21
N ASP A 184 15.95 -6.99 32.27
CA ASP A 184 15.24 -7.81 33.23
C ASP A 184 14.21 -7.04 34.07
N GLU A 185 14.42 -5.73 34.26
CA GLU A 185 13.58 -4.87 35.11
C GLU A 185 12.78 -3.83 34.31
N GLY A 186 12.99 -3.71 32.99
CA GLY A 186 12.29 -2.71 32.18
C GLY A 186 12.67 -1.28 32.54
N ILE A 187 13.93 -1.03 32.90
CA ILE A 187 14.40 0.30 33.31
C ILE A 187 15.66 0.71 32.56
N LEU A 188 15.81 2.01 32.31
CA LEU A 188 17.06 2.66 31.89
C LEU A 188 17.71 3.29 33.12
N ILE A 189 19.00 3.06 33.32
CA ILE A 189 19.78 3.64 34.41
C ILE A 189 20.80 4.63 33.83
N CYS A 190 20.78 5.86 34.32
CA CYS A 190 21.80 6.85 33.97
C CYS A 190 23.13 6.56 34.68
N ASN A 191 24.23 6.49 33.94
CA ASN A 191 25.57 6.23 34.48
C ASN A 191 26.13 7.34 35.41
N ILE A 192 25.60 8.57 35.33
CA ILE A 192 26.08 9.71 36.15
C ILE A 192 25.15 10.00 37.34
N CYS A 193 23.85 10.14 37.08
CA CYS A 193 22.90 10.55 38.13
C CYS A 193 22.15 9.38 38.76
N ALA A 194 22.43 8.13 38.32
CA ALA A 194 21.84 6.90 38.85
C ALA A 194 20.30 6.89 38.93
N ARG A 195 19.64 7.71 38.10
CA ARG A 195 18.18 7.74 38.02
C ARG A 195 17.71 6.58 37.16
N ASN A 196 16.67 5.91 37.62
CA ASN A 196 15.91 4.95 36.85
C ASN A 196 14.82 5.66 36.03
N ILE A 197 14.61 5.20 34.81
CA ILE A 197 13.53 5.65 33.93
C ILE A 197 12.85 4.38 33.42
N PRO A 198 11.53 4.20 33.62
CA PRO A 198 10.84 3.04 33.09
C PRO A 198 10.90 3.05 31.57
N TYR A 199 11.23 1.90 30.98
CA TYR A 199 11.33 1.70 29.54
C TYR A 199 10.52 0.47 29.14
N LEU A 200 9.70 0.64 28.10
CA LEU A 200 8.89 -0.44 27.56
C LEU A 200 9.77 -1.35 26.73
N ILE A 201 9.91 -2.60 27.17
CA ILE A 201 10.60 -3.63 26.40
C ILE A 201 9.56 -4.31 25.51
N GLU A 202 9.59 -3.98 24.23
CA GLU A 202 8.89 -4.75 23.21
C GLU A 202 9.65 -6.06 22.99
N ASN A 203 9.27 -7.10 23.74
CA ASN A 203 9.76 -8.45 23.48
C ASN A 203 9.19 -8.94 22.13
N GLU A 204 9.94 -8.74 21.05
CA GLU A 204 9.62 -9.26 19.72
C GLU A 204 9.70 -10.79 19.60
N LYS A 205 10.14 -11.51 20.65
CA LYS A 205 10.12 -12.97 20.65
C LYS A 205 8.71 -13.47 20.95
N PRO A 206 8.00 -14.08 19.98
CA PRO A 206 6.75 -14.75 20.29
C PRO A 206 7.05 -15.87 21.28
N SER A 207 6.27 -15.91 22.36
CA SER A 207 6.27 -17.02 23.31
C SER A 207 6.12 -18.33 22.53
N TYR A 208 6.95 -19.33 22.86
CA TYR A 208 7.05 -20.66 22.21
C TYR A 208 5.70 -21.42 22.11
N LYS A 209 4.63 -20.90 22.72
CA LYS A 209 3.26 -21.44 22.69
C LYS A 209 2.39 -20.87 21.57
N GLU A 210 2.76 -19.77 20.95
CA GLU A 210 2.05 -19.27 19.78
C GLU A 210 2.76 -19.77 18.53
N PRO A 211 2.08 -20.54 17.64
CA PRO A 211 2.67 -20.85 16.35
C PRO A 211 3.07 -19.52 15.69
N PRO A 212 4.23 -19.46 15.01
CA PRO A 212 4.67 -18.23 14.39
C PRO A 212 3.51 -17.66 13.60
N LYS A 213 3.13 -16.41 13.90
CA LYS A 213 2.16 -15.69 13.08
C LYS A 213 2.76 -15.67 11.69
N GLU A 214 2.31 -16.59 10.84
CA GLU A 214 2.62 -16.55 9.43
C GLU A 214 2.26 -15.14 9.00
N VAL A 215 3.28 -14.35 8.70
CA VAL A 215 3.11 -12.96 8.27
C VAL A 215 2.31 -13.07 7.00
N CYS A 216 1.01 -12.85 7.12
CA CYS A 216 0.11 -13.18 6.04
C CYS A 216 0.19 -12.08 5.00
N PHE A 217 1.19 -12.20 4.13
CA PHE A 217 1.27 -11.50 2.87
C PHE A 217 0.19 -12.08 1.95
N TYR A 218 -1.09 -11.78 2.22
CA TYR A 218 -2.22 -12.02 1.31
C TYR A 218 -2.15 -11.15 0.04
N ALA A 219 -0.95 -10.86 -0.46
CA ALA A 219 -0.77 -10.45 -1.84
C ALA A 219 -0.76 -11.74 -2.69
N TYR A 220 -1.57 -11.80 -3.74
CA TYR A 220 -1.50 -12.87 -4.73
C TYR A 220 -0.08 -12.94 -5.30
N LYS A 221 0.71 -13.92 -4.86
CA LYS A 221 2.05 -14.18 -5.40
C LYS A 221 1.98 -15.40 -6.30
N ARG A 222 2.41 -15.26 -7.56
CA ARG A 222 2.43 -16.33 -8.57
C ARG A 222 3.15 -17.60 -8.08
N ILE A 223 4.12 -17.45 -7.17
CA ILE A 223 4.82 -18.57 -6.52
C ILE A 223 3.91 -19.46 -5.67
N ASN A 224 2.89 -18.90 -5.00
CA ASN A 224 1.97 -19.69 -4.19
C ASN A 224 1.14 -20.60 -5.08
N HIS A 225 0.64 -20.08 -6.20
CA HIS A 225 -0.06 -20.89 -7.17
C HIS A 225 0.84 -21.96 -7.81
N PHE A 226 2.13 -21.67 -8.06
CA PHE A 226 3.08 -22.69 -8.50
C PHE A 226 3.27 -23.80 -7.46
N LYS A 227 3.37 -23.46 -6.16
CA LYS A 227 3.43 -24.45 -5.07
C LYS A 227 2.14 -25.29 -4.97
N GLU A 228 0.98 -24.67 -5.16
CA GLU A 228 -0.30 -25.38 -5.24
C GLU A 228 -0.30 -26.38 -6.39
N ILE A 229 0.18 -25.99 -7.58
CA ILE A 229 0.26 -26.87 -8.75
C ILE A 229 1.19 -28.07 -8.50
N LEU A 230 2.34 -27.87 -7.84
CA LEU A 230 3.22 -28.97 -7.43
C LEU A 230 2.56 -29.88 -6.38
N SER A 231 1.78 -29.32 -5.46
CA SER A 231 1.05 -30.09 -4.45
C SER A 231 -0.09 -30.91 -5.07
N GLN A 232 -0.85 -30.31 -6.00
CA GLN A 232 -1.89 -30.96 -6.78
C GLN A 232 -1.32 -32.11 -7.61
N PHE A 233 -0.20 -31.88 -8.32
CA PHE A 233 0.46 -32.91 -9.13
C PHE A 233 0.85 -34.14 -8.31
N GLN A 234 1.32 -33.93 -7.08
CA GLN A 234 1.74 -34.99 -6.16
C GLN A 234 0.59 -35.55 -5.29
N GLY A 235 -0.63 -35.03 -5.44
CA GLY A 235 -1.76 -35.40 -4.57
C GLY A 235 -1.55 -35.06 -3.09
N LYS A 236 -0.63 -34.14 -2.76
CA LYS A 236 -0.34 -33.65 -1.40
C LYS A 236 -1.25 -32.48 -0.99
N GLU A 237 -2.27 -32.17 -1.79
CA GLU A 237 -3.19 -31.09 -1.50
C GLU A 237 -4.04 -31.34 -0.24
N THR A 238 -4.41 -30.28 0.45
CA THR A 238 -5.20 -30.32 1.69
C THR A 238 -6.71 -30.25 1.44
N THR A 239 -7.14 -30.24 0.17
CA THR A 239 -8.53 -30.11 -0.20
C THR A 239 -9.36 -31.30 0.27
N GLN A 240 -10.41 -31.02 1.04
CA GLN A 240 -11.35 -32.04 1.49
C GLN A 240 -12.38 -32.32 0.40
N ILE A 241 -12.21 -33.43 -0.31
CA ILE A 241 -13.22 -33.95 -1.22
C ILE A 241 -14.26 -34.73 -0.40
N PRO A 242 -15.57 -34.43 -0.53
CA PRO A 242 -16.62 -35.16 0.18
C PRO A 242 -16.53 -36.66 -0.11
N PRO A 243 -16.70 -37.53 0.90
CA PRO A 243 -16.60 -38.98 0.73
C PRO A 243 -17.62 -39.52 -0.29
N ASP A 244 -18.80 -38.91 -0.37
CA ASP A 244 -19.85 -39.26 -1.33
C ASP A 244 -19.40 -39.14 -2.80
N VAL A 245 -18.55 -38.15 -3.10
CA VAL A 245 -18.00 -37.97 -4.45
C VAL A 245 -17.07 -39.12 -4.80
N ILE A 246 -16.23 -39.54 -3.86
CA ILE A 246 -15.32 -40.67 -4.04
C ILE A 246 -16.09 -42.00 -4.16
N GLU A 247 -17.13 -42.19 -3.36
CA GLU A 247 -18.06 -43.34 -3.46
C GLU A 247 -18.72 -43.40 -4.84
N ASN A 248 -19.25 -42.28 -5.33
CA ASN A 248 -19.88 -42.21 -6.65
C ASN A 248 -18.90 -42.54 -7.78
N ILE A 249 -17.64 -42.09 -7.68
CA ILE A 249 -16.58 -42.44 -8.63
C ILE A 249 -16.28 -43.95 -8.59
N LYS A 250 -16.16 -44.55 -7.40
CA LYS A 250 -15.96 -46.00 -7.23
C LYS A 250 -17.11 -46.81 -7.83
N LEU A 251 -18.36 -46.39 -7.60
CA LEU A 251 -19.53 -47.02 -8.17
C LEU A 251 -19.53 -46.93 -9.70
N GLN A 252 -19.15 -45.79 -10.27
CA GLN A 252 -19.06 -45.62 -11.72
C GLN A 252 -17.96 -46.49 -12.35
N ILE A 253 -16.79 -46.60 -11.70
CA ILE A 253 -15.71 -47.51 -12.11
C ILE A 253 -16.19 -48.95 -12.12
N LYS A 254 -16.92 -49.37 -11.07
CA LYS A 254 -17.50 -50.71 -10.96
C LYS A 254 -18.57 -50.98 -12.02
N LYS A 255 -19.40 -49.98 -12.32
CA LYS A 255 -20.45 -50.05 -13.37
C LYS A 255 -19.85 -50.21 -14.76
N GLU A 256 -18.76 -49.48 -15.05
CA GLU A 256 -18.05 -49.54 -16.34
C GLU A 256 -17.03 -50.70 -16.41
N ARG A 257 -16.87 -51.47 -15.32
CA ARG A 257 -15.90 -52.59 -15.19
C ARG A 257 -14.49 -52.19 -15.61
N ILE A 258 -14.07 -50.99 -15.22
CA ILE A 258 -12.74 -50.46 -15.56
C ILE A 258 -11.71 -51.07 -14.60
N GLU A 259 -10.63 -51.64 -15.15
CA GLU A 259 -9.49 -52.10 -14.37
C GLU A 259 -8.65 -50.93 -13.85
N ILE A 260 -8.01 -51.10 -12.69
CA ILE A 260 -7.18 -50.06 -12.04
C ILE A 260 -6.06 -49.55 -12.96
N SER A 261 -5.50 -50.43 -13.80
CA SER A 261 -4.46 -50.12 -14.80
C SER A 261 -4.91 -49.11 -15.86
N GLN A 262 -6.22 -49.03 -16.12
CA GLN A 262 -6.78 -48.17 -17.16
C GLN A 262 -7.20 -46.79 -16.64
N ILE A 263 -7.12 -46.56 -15.32
CA ILE A 263 -7.51 -45.29 -14.68
C ILE A 263 -6.40 -44.26 -14.89
N THR A 264 -6.34 -43.71 -16.09
CA THR A 264 -5.47 -42.58 -16.43
C THR A 264 -6.11 -41.25 -15.99
N ASN A 265 -5.33 -40.16 -16.02
CA ASN A 265 -5.86 -38.82 -15.76
C ASN A 265 -7.01 -38.47 -16.73
N HIS A 266 -6.92 -38.95 -17.99
CA HIS A 266 -7.98 -38.78 -18.98
C HIS A 266 -9.25 -39.53 -18.60
N LYS A 267 -9.16 -40.83 -18.30
CA LYS A 267 -10.35 -41.63 -17.92
C LYS A 267 -11.00 -41.09 -16.65
N THR A 268 -10.21 -40.66 -15.67
CA THR A 268 -10.72 -40.06 -14.43
C THR A 268 -11.51 -38.78 -14.73
N LYS A 269 -11.00 -37.93 -15.64
CA LYS A 269 -11.71 -36.73 -16.11
C LYS A 269 -13.03 -37.07 -16.81
N GLU A 270 -13.07 -38.13 -17.63
CA GLU A 270 -14.30 -38.58 -18.29
C GLU A 270 -15.35 -39.08 -17.29
N ILE A 271 -14.92 -39.83 -16.27
CA ILE A 271 -15.80 -40.28 -15.19
C ILE A 271 -16.39 -39.10 -14.42
N LEU A 272 -15.54 -38.14 -14.04
CA LEU A 272 -15.98 -36.91 -13.36
C LEU A 272 -16.95 -36.10 -14.23
N LYS A 273 -16.71 -36.02 -15.54
CA LYS A 273 -17.62 -35.36 -16.50
C LYS A 273 -18.98 -36.04 -16.56
N LYS A 274 -19.03 -37.37 -16.60
CA LYS A 274 -20.28 -38.16 -16.60
C LYS A 274 -21.09 -37.97 -15.32
N LEU A 275 -20.41 -37.80 -14.19
CA LEU A 275 -21.04 -37.57 -12.88
C LEU A 275 -21.41 -36.10 -12.63
N GLY A 276 -21.02 -35.16 -13.51
CA GLY A 276 -21.29 -33.73 -13.36
C GLY A 276 -20.33 -33.01 -12.39
N TYR A 277 -19.21 -33.63 -12.02
CA TYR A 277 -18.26 -33.16 -11.02
C TYR A 277 -17.09 -32.34 -11.62
N ASN A 278 -17.43 -31.28 -12.37
CA ASN A 278 -16.43 -30.43 -13.05
C ASN A 278 -15.45 -29.73 -12.08
N LYS A 279 -15.89 -29.42 -10.86
CA LYS A 279 -15.08 -28.72 -9.83
C LYS A 279 -13.83 -29.51 -9.43
N TYR A 280 -13.81 -30.82 -9.61
CA TYR A 280 -12.74 -31.69 -9.12
C TYR A 280 -11.73 -32.10 -10.21
N TYR A 281 -11.73 -31.44 -11.38
CA TYR A 281 -10.77 -31.75 -12.43
C TYR A 281 -9.31 -31.46 -12.06
N GLU A 282 -9.07 -30.47 -11.20
CA GLU A 282 -7.73 -30.13 -10.72
C GLU A 282 -7.24 -31.14 -9.67
N HIS A 283 -8.18 -31.80 -8.98
CA HIS A 283 -7.94 -32.78 -7.91
C HIS A 283 -7.85 -34.23 -8.40
N ILE A 284 -7.67 -34.45 -9.71
CA ILE A 284 -7.57 -35.79 -10.29
C ILE A 284 -6.44 -36.62 -9.66
N PRO A 285 -5.22 -36.09 -9.44
CA PRO A 285 -4.15 -36.87 -8.80
C PRO A 285 -4.52 -37.32 -7.39
N PHE A 286 -5.17 -36.48 -6.59
CA PHE A 286 -5.65 -36.83 -5.24
C PHE A 286 -6.76 -37.89 -5.27
N ILE A 287 -7.71 -37.78 -6.20
CA ILE A 287 -8.75 -38.80 -6.40
C ILE A 287 -8.10 -40.15 -6.75
N LYS A 288 -7.10 -40.16 -7.63
CA LYS A 288 -6.36 -41.38 -8.01
C LYS A 288 -5.64 -42.00 -6.81
N ASP A 289 -5.05 -41.19 -5.94
CA ASP A 289 -4.44 -41.67 -4.70
C ASP A 289 -5.47 -42.39 -3.81
N LYS A 290 -6.66 -41.79 -3.65
CA LYS A 290 -7.79 -42.42 -2.91
C LYS A 290 -8.34 -43.70 -3.57
N LEU A 291 -8.11 -43.88 -4.87
CA LEU A 291 -8.45 -45.10 -5.61
C LEU A 291 -7.34 -46.16 -5.55
N GLY A 292 -6.20 -45.87 -4.91
CA GLY A 292 -5.06 -46.79 -4.74
C GLY A 292 -3.96 -46.64 -5.78
N ILE A 293 -4.01 -45.61 -6.64
CA ILE A 293 -2.97 -45.31 -7.64
C ILE A 293 -2.12 -44.18 -7.11
N LYS A 294 -0.89 -44.51 -6.68
CA LYS A 294 0.02 -43.52 -6.11
C LYS A 294 0.38 -42.44 -7.13
N PRO A 295 0.26 -41.15 -6.78
CA PRO A 295 0.74 -40.05 -7.62
C PRO A 295 2.28 -40.03 -7.65
N PRO A 296 2.88 -39.30 -8.61
CA PRO A 296 4.32 -39.04 -8.58
C PRO A 296 4.67 -38.24 -7.33
N ILE A 297 5.76 -38.59 -6.66
CA ILE A 297 6.24 -37.90 -5.46
C ILE A 297 7.62 -37.31 -5.78
N MET A 298 7.77 -36.01 -5.61
CA MET A 298 9.03 -35.29 -5.72
C MET A 298 9.70 -35.20 -4.35
N SER A 299 11.03 -35.17 -4.33
CA SER A 299 11.78 -34.93 -3.10
C SER A 299 11.64 -33.47 -2.65
N PRO A 300 11.70 -33.17 -1.35
CA PRO A 300 11.65 -31.79 -0.85
C PRO A 300 12.72 -30.89 -1.45
N GLU A 301 13.93 -31.43 -1.68
CA GLU A 301 15.04 -30.72 -2.32
C GLU A 301 14.72 -30.33 -3.77
N LEU A 302 14.02 -31.21 -4.51
CA LEU A 302 13.61 -30.94 -5.88
C LEU A 302 12.50 -29.87 -5.90
N GLU A 303 11.53 -29.94 -5.00
CA GLU A 303 10.48 -28.93 -4.86
C GLU A 303 11.06 -27.54 -4.57
N GLU A 304 12.04 -27.45 -3.69
CA GLU A 304 12.72 -26.20 -3.35
C GLU A 304 13.49 -25.63 -4.54
N LYS A 305 14.25 -26.48 -5.26
CA LYS A 305 14.96 -26.08 -6.49
C LYS A 305 13.99 -25.56 -7.55
N LEU A 306 12.86 -26.26 -7.78
CA LEU A 306 11.83 -25.82 -8.71
C LEU A 306 11.22 -24.48 -8.30
N CYS A 307 10.97 -24.26 -7.00
CA CYS A 307 10.48 -22.99 -6.49
C CYS A 307 11.48 -21.84 -6.71
N ASN A 308 12.77 -22.08 -6.48
CA ASN A 308 13.82 -21.08 -6.65
C ASN A 308 13.95 -20.68 -8.13
N LEU A 309 14.00 -21.66 -9.04
CA LEU A 309 14.01 -21.40 -10.48
C LEU A 309 12.74 -20.64 -10.94
N PHE A 310 11.57 -20.96 -10.36
CA PHE A 310 10.34 -20.23 -10.65
C PHE A 310 10.41 -18.76 -10.20
N ILE A 311 11.09 -18.46 -9.08
CA ILE A 311 11.28 -17.08 -8.62
C ILE A 311 12.17 -16.32 -9.59
N GLU A 312 13.29 -16.92 -10.01
CA GLU A 312 14.22 -16.32 -10.98
C GLU A 312 13.53 -16.04 -12.31
N LEU A 313 12.63 -16.92 -12.75
CA LEU A 313 11.89 -16.79 -14.00
C LEU A 313 10.90 -15.61 -14.04
N GLN A 314 10.41 -15.12 -12.91
CA GLN A 314 9.38 -14.06 -12.90
C GLN A 314 9.89 -12.72 -13.47
N ALA A 315 11.18 -12.41 -13.25
CA ALA A 315 11.81 -11.19 -13.77
C ALA A 315 11.93 -11.17 -15.31
N PRO A 316 12.58 -12.16 -15.97
CA PRO A 316 12.69 -12.22 -17.42
C PRO A 316 11.32 -12.41 -18.09
N TYR A 317 10.40 -13.17 -17.47
CA TYR A 317 9.03 -13.25 -17.98
C TYR A 317 8.38 -11.87 -18.09
N SER A 318 8.52 -11.01 -17.08
CA SER A 318 7.92 -9.68 -17.09
C SER A 318 8.52 -8.76 -18.17
N LYS A 319 9.75 -9.05 -18.63
CA LYS A 319 10.45 -8.30 -19.68
C LYS A 319 10.07 -8.76 -21.09
N PHE A 320 9.83 -10.05 -21.29
CA PHE A 320 9.51 -10.65 -22.59
C PHE A 320 8.03 -10.98 -22.79
N CYS A 321 7.16 -10.64 -21.82
CA CYS A 321 5.73 -10.82 -21.96
C CYS A 321 5.19 -9.89 -23.07
N PRO A 322 4.49 -10.41 -24.09
CA PRO A 322 3.89 -9.57 -25.12
C PRO A 322 2.78 -8.69 -24.53
N ASP A 323 2.63 -7.47 -25.08
CA ASP A 323 1.69 -6.45 -24.57
C ASP A 323 0.21 -6.92 -24.59
N ASP A 324 -0.13 -7.82 -25.51
CA ASP A 324 -1.49 -8.39 -25.63
C ASP A 324 -1.80 -9.45 -24.55
N ARG A 325 -0.82 -9.88 -23.76
CA ARG A 325 -0.95 -10.99 -22.80
C ARG A 325 -0.84 -10.50 -21.36
N VAL A 326 -1.92 -10.68 -20.60
CA VAL A 326 -1.96 -10.34 -19.16
C VAL A 326 -1.61 -11.55 -18.26
N ASN A 327 -1.90 -12.77 -18.72
CA ASN A 327 -1.76 -14.00 -17.93
C ASN A 327 -0.37 -14.60 -18.04
N PHE A 328 0.13 -15.19 -16.94
CA PHE A 328 1.41 -15.90 -16.89
C PHE A 328 1.46 -17.12 -17.83
N LEU A 329 2.65 -17.72 -18.01
CA LEU A 329 2.79 -19.03 -18.65
C LEU A 329 1.90 -20.07 -17.96
N ASN A 330 1.49 -21.11 -18.69
CA ASN A 330 0.73 -22.19 -18.05
C ASN A 330 1.61 -22.88 -17.01
N TYR A 331 1.11 -23.02 -15.78
CA TYR A 331 1.92 -23.52 -14.67
C TYR A 331 2.35 -24.98 -14.83
N TYR A 332 1.54 -25.84 -15.46
CA TYR A 332 1.95 -27.21 -15.79
C TYR A 332 3.02 -27.23 -16.88
N TYR A 333 2.94 -26.32 -17.85
CA TYR A 333 4.00 -26.14 -18.87
C TYR A 333 5.30 -25.62 -18.24
N THR A 334 5.22 -24.63 -17.36
CA THR A 334 6.38 -24.12 -16.62
C THR A 334 7.00 -25.20 -15.74
N ALA A 335 6.20 -25.98 -15.01
CA ALA A 335 6.69 -27.11 -14.21
C ALA A 335 7.38 -28.17 -15.09
N TYR A 336 6.79 -28.50 -16.24
CA TYR A 336 7.39 -29.42 -17.22
C TYR A 336 8.78 -28.93 -17.67
N LYS A 337 8.88 -27.67 -18.11
CA LYS A 337 10.14 -27.10 -18.60
C LYS A 337 11.21 -26.98 -17.51
N LEU A 338 10.82 -26.65 -16.29
CA LEU A 338 11.74 -26.61 -15.15
C LEU A 338 12.24 -28.02 -14.78
N CYS A 339 11.40 -29.05 -14.88
CA CYS A 339 11.85 -30.44 -14.70
C CYS A 339 12.79 -30.87 -15.85
N GLU A 340 12.49 -30.47 -17.08
CA GLU A 340 13.32 -30.72 -18.26
C GLU A 340 14.71 -30.07 -18.11
N LEU A 341 14.78 -28.84 -17.62
CA LEU A 341 16.03 -28.12 -17.31
C LEU A 341 16.88 -28.84 -16.25
N LEU A 342 16.24 -29.42 -15.24
CA LEU A 342 16.92 -30.16 -14.17
C LEU A 342 17.30 -31.60 -14.58
N GLY A 343 16.92 -32.06 -15.78
CA GLY A 343 17.14 -33.43 -16.25
C GLY A 343 16.19 -34.48 -15.66
N GLU A 344 15.11 -34.04 -14.98
CA GLU A 344 14.14 -34.89 -14.30
C GLU A 344 13.06 -35.42 -15.27
N THR A 345 13.48 -36.28 -16.19
CA THR A 345 12.63 -36.82 -17.26
C THR A 345 11.48 -37.72 -16.78
N GLN A 346 11.60 -38.29 -15.58
CA GLN A 346 10.65 -39.24 -14.99
C GLN A 346 9.24 -38.68 -14.74
N TYR A 347 9.10 -37.35 -14.65
CA TYR A 347 7.80 -36.69 -14.39
C TYR A 347 7.14 -36.14 -15.66
N LEU A 348 7.89 -36.05 -16.76
CA LEU A 348 7.49 -35.33 -17.98
C LEU A 348 6.20 -35.89 -18.60
N ASP A 349 6.08 -37.21 -18.70
CA ASP A 349 4.92 -37.89 -19.30
C ASP A 349 3.61 -37.70 -18.51
N GLN A 350 3.71 -37.27 -17.25
CA GLN A 350 2.56 -37.15 -16.35
C GLN A 350 1.99 -35.72 -16.34
N PHE A 351 2.73 -34.74 -16.84
CA PHE A 351 2.26 -33.36 -16.90
C PHE A 351 1.19 -33.16 -17.98
N PRO A 352 0.02 -32.58 -17.64
CA PRO A 352 -1.03 -32.32 -18.61
C PRO A 352 -0.65 -31.12 -19.48
N MET A 353 -0.06 -31.37 -20.66
CA MET A 353 0.24 -30.32 -21.63
C MET A 353 -1.03 -29.74 -22.27
N LEU A 354 -0.91 -28.49 -22.73
CA LEU A 354 -1.95 -27.82 -23.50
C LEU A 354 -2.23 -28.56 -24.81
N LYS A 355 -3.52 -28.77 -25.14
CA LYS A 355 -3.93 -29.43 -26.38
C LYS A 355 -3.63 -28.60 -27.62
N ASP A 356 -3.83 -27.29 -27.51
CA ASP A 356 -3.64 -26.33 -28.60
C ASP A 356 -2.16 -26.18 -28.97
N ARG A 357 -1.85 -26.27 -30.26
CA ARG A 357 -0.47 -26.24 -30.79
C ARG A 357 0.04 -24.81 -30.88
N GLU A 358 -0.80 -23.86 -31.26
CA GLU A 358 -0.40 -22.45 -31.42
C GLU A 358 -0.01 -21.85 -30.06
N LYS A 359 -0.83 -22.10 -29.03
CA LYS A 359 -0.55 -21.67 -27.65
C LYS A 359 0.68 -22.32 -27.04
N ARG A 360 1.07 -23.51 -27.51
CA ARG A 360 2.33 -24.15 -27.11
C ARG A 360 3.52 -23.45 -27.74
N ILE A 361 3.47 -23.20 -29.06
CA ILE A 361 4.53 -22.50 -29.79
C ILE A 361 4.76 -21.09 -29.23
N GLU A 362 3.68 -20.36 -28.90
CA GLU A 362 3.77 -19.03 -28.28
C GLU A 362 4.51 -19.08 -26.92
N GLN A 363 4.17 -20.06 -26.08
CA GLN A 363 4.84 -20.25 -24.78
C GLN A 363 6.28 -20.71 -24.92
N ASP A 364 6.59 -21.53 -25.92
CA ASP A 364 7.96 -21.97 -26.22
C ASP A 364 8.82 -20.80 -26.72
N THR A 365 8.24 -19.88 -27.48
CA THR A 365 8.92 -18.65 -27.93
C THR A 365 9.26 -17.74 -26.75
N ILE A 366 8.33 -17.55 -25.81
CA ILE A 366 8.58 -16.77 -24.59
C ILE A 366 9.62 -17.48 -23.71
N TRP A 367 9.50 -18.81 -23.56
CA TRP A 367 10.45 -19.63 -22.80
C TRP A 367 11.86 -19.52 -23.36
N LYS A 368 12.02 -19.54 -24.69
CA LYS A 368 13.31 -19.37 -25.36
C LYS A 368 13.98 -18.06 -24.98
N ASN A 369 13.26 -16.94 -25.04
CA ASN A 369 13.80 -15.63 -24.68
C ASN A 369 14.20 -15.57 -23.20
N ILE A 370 13.44 -16.23 -22.32
CA ILE A 370 13.77 -16.33 -20.90
C ILE A 370 15.06 -17.15 -20.70
N CYS A 371 15.19 -18.28 -21.40
CA CYS A 371 16.40 -19.10 -21.35
C CYS A 371 17.63 -18.32 -21.83
N GLU A 372 17.50 -17.53 -22.90
CA GLU A 372 18.58 -16.69 -23.41
C GLU A 372 19.01 -15.59 -22.41
N GLU A 373 18.10 -15.03 -21.61
CA GLU A 373 18.46 -14.02 -20.61
C GLU A 373 19.06 -14.62 -19.32
N LEU A 374 18.63 -15.82 -18.93
CA LEU A 374 19.12 -16.50 -17.73
C LEU A 374 20.33 -17.43 -18.00
N ASP A 375 20.84 -17.46 -19.23
CA ASP A 375 21.87 -18.40 -19.70
C ASP A 375 21.49 -19.88 -19.43
N TRP A 376 20.20 -20.21 -19.52
CA TRP A 376 19.68 -21.57 -19.36
C TRP A 376 19.72 -22.34 -20.68
N GLU A 377 19.95 -23.65 -20.61
CA GLU A 377 19.88 -24.52 -21.78
C GLU A 377 18.44 -24.60 -22.29
N PHE A 378 18.22 -24.11 -23.52
CA PHE A 378 16.91 -24.19 -24.17
C PHE A 378 16.74 -25.55 -24.83
N ILE A 379 15.88 -26.38 -24.23
CA ILE A 379 15.46 -27.67 -24.79
C ILE A 379 14.15 -27.45 -25.55
N THR A 380 14.16 -27.71 -26.86
CA THR A 380 12.98 -27.64 -27.73
C THR A 380 12.01 -28.77 -27.38
N THR A 381 10.75 -28.47 -27.02
CA THR A 381 9.74 -29.54 -26.83
C THR A 381 8.85 -29.77 -28.06
N ILE A 382 9.11 -29.05 -29.16
CA ILE A 382 8.52 -29.25 -30.51
C ILE A 382 9.60 -29.20 -31.59
#